data_AF-A0A936E903-F1
#
_entry.id   AF-A0A936E903-F1
#
_cell.length_a   1.000
_cell.length_b   1.000
_cell.length_c   1.000
_cell.angle_alpha   90.00
_cell.angle_beta   90.00
_cell.angle_gamma   90.00
#
_symmetry.space_group_name_H-M   'P 1'
#
loop_
_entity.id
_entity.type
_entity.pdbx_description
1 polymer ?
#
loop_
_entity_poly.entity_id
_entity_poly.type
_entity_poly.pdbx_seq_one_letter_code
_entity_poly.pdbx_strand_id
1 'polypeptide(L)' 'MQAVARLFYAVPLLGWMARDAAAGRESAKVWFLINLALAWVLSFMTVGYAGLIVPALALVAAMFVILISITAGR' A
#
# COMPACT_ATOMS: atom_id res chain seq x y z
N MET A 1 -8.64 8.93 -14.44
CA MET A 1 -8.43 8.33 -13.10
C MET A 1 -9.18 7.00 -12.87
N GLN A 2 -10.03 6.49 -13.80
CA GLN A 2 -10.83 5.27 -13.54
C GLN A 2 -10.15 3.94 -13.95
N ALA A 3 -9.23 3.95 -14.90
CA ALA A 3 -8.55 2.74 -15.38
C ALA A 3 -7.65 2.09 -14.31
N VAL A 4 -6.91 2.91 -13.55
CA VAL A 4 -6.00 2.46 -12.49
C VAL A 4 -6.77 1.82 -11.33
N ALA A 5 -7.91 2.39 -10.94
CA ALA A 5 -8.76 1.81 -9.90
C ALA A 5 -9.31 0.45 -10.31
N ARG A 6 -9.77 0.29 -11.56
CA ARG A 6 -10.21 -1.01 -12.10
C ARG A 6 -9.10 -2.06 -12.07
N LEU A 7 -7.87 -1.67 -12.39
CA LEU A 7 -6.72 -2.58 -12.37
C LEU A 7 -6.34 -2.99 -10.94
N PHE A 8 -6.38 -2.05 -9.99
CA PHE A 8 -6.16 -2.34 -8.57
C PHE A 8 -7.20 -3.30 -7.99
N TYR A 9 -8.48 -3.11 -8.33
CA TYR A 9 -9.55 -4.03 -7.91
C TYR A 9 -9.54 -5.38 -8.63
N ALA A 10 -8.78 -5.52 -9.74
CA ALA A 10 -8.60 -6.79 -10.44
C ALA A 10 -7.55 -7.69 -9.79
N VAL A 11 -6.69 -7.15 -8.91
CA VAL A 11 -5.73 -7.96 -8.16
C VAL A 11 -6.51 -8.74 -7.09
N PRO A 12 -6.59 -10.09 -7.18
CA PRO A 12 -7.56 -10.86 -6.40
C PRO A 12 -7.36 -10.76 -4.88
N LEU A 13 -6.13 -10.62 -4.39
CA LEU A 13 -5.88 -10.39 -2.96
C LEU A 13 -5.97 -8.91 -2.56
N LEU A 14 -5.14 -8.05 -3.17
CA LEU A 14 -5.04 -6.64 -2.78
C LEU A 14 -6.31 -5.84 -3.11
N GLY A 15 -6.93 -6.13 -4.25
CA GLY A 15 -8.17 -5.51 -4.69
C GLY A 15 -9.37 -5.91 -3.84
N TRP A 16 -9.45 -7.16 -3.42
CA TRP A 16 -10.49 -7.61 -2.50
C TRP A 16 -10.36 -6.96 -1.12
N MET A 17 -9.14 -6.95 -0.56
CA MET A 17 -8.83 -6.28 0.71
C MET A 17 -9.11 -4.78 0.68
N ALA A 18 -8.72 -4.09 -0.40
CA ALA A 18 -8.97 -2.67 -0.56
C ALA A 18 -10.47 -2.35 -0.75
N ARG A 19 -11.21 -3.24 -1.41
CA ARG A 19 -12.67 -3.10 -1.58
C ARG A 19 -13.40 -3.28 -0.26
N ASP A 20 -12.98 -4.28 0.53
CA ASP A 20 -13.57 -4.56 1.84
C ASP A 20 -13.21 -3.46 2.86
N ALA A 21 -12.00 -2.90 2.81
CA ALA A 21 -11.64 -1.75 3.65
C ALA A 21 -12.44 -0.47 3.32
N ALA A 22 -12.86 -0.29 2.06
CA ALA A 22 -13.59 0.89 1.61
C ALA A 22 -15.11 0.79 1.81
N ALA A 23 -15.70 -0.41 1.64
CA ALA A 23 -17.15 -0.63 1.69
C ALA A 23 -17.62 -1.48 2.89
N GLY A 24 -16.68 -2.09 3.62
CA GLY A 24 -16.97 -2.98 4.74
C GLY A 24 -17.20 -2.29 6.07
N ARG A 25 -17.38 -3.10 7.11
CA ARG A 25 -17.55 -2.64 8.51
C ARG A 25 -16.28 -1.98 9.02
N GLU A 26 -16.38 -1.21 10.10
CA GLU A 26 -15.23 -0.49 10.69
C GLU A 26 -14.04 -1.41 11.02
N SER A 27 -14.31 -2.66 11.40
CA SER A 27 -13.31 -3.69 11.63
C SER A 27 -12.51 -4.10 10.37
N ALA A 28 -13.06 -3.92 9.17
CA ALA A 28 -12.40 -4.26 7.91
C ALA A 28 -11.14 -3.42 7.67
N LYS A 29 -11.13 -2.16 8.13
CA LYS A 29 -9.95 -1.28 8.05
C LYS A 29 -8.80 -1.81 8.91
N VAL A 30 -9.12 -2.30 10.11
CA VAL A 30 -8.12 -2.89 11.02
C VAL A 30 -7.55 -4.17 10.40
N TRP A 31 -8.41 -5.04 9.87
CA TRP A 31 -7.97 -6.25 9.18
C TRP A 31 -7.14 -5.98 7.94
N PHE A 32 -7.44 -4.91 7.19
CA PHE A 32 -6.62 -4.48 6.07
C PHE A 32 -5.18 -4.14 6.51
N LEU A 33 -5.05 -3.33 7.57
CA LEU A 33 -3.74 -2.94 8.10
C LEU A 33 -2.95 -4.15 8.63
N ILE A 34 -3.61 -5.07 9.34
CA ILE A 34 -2.98 -6.31 9.82
C ILE A 34 -2.48 -7.14 8.65
N ASN A 35 -3.31 -7.36 7.62
CA ASN A 35 -2.90 -8.13 6.45
C ASN A 35 -1.76 -7.47 5.67
N LEU A 36 -1.77 -6.14 5.55
CA LEU A 36 -0.68 -5.40 4.93
C LEU A 36 0.64 -5.57 5.71
N ALA A 37 0.58 -5.48 7.04
CA ALA A 37 1.75 -5.72 7.90
C ALA A 37 2.27 -7.16 7.77
N LEU A 38 1.37 -8.15 7.78
CA LEU A 38 1.74 -9.55 7.58
C LEU A 38 2.36 -9.80 6.20
N ALA A 39 1.79 -9.21 5.14
CA ALA A 39 2.36 -9.30 3.80
C ALA A 39 3.78 -8.70 3.73
N TRP A 40 4.01 -7.61 4.46
CA TRP A 40 5.35 -7.01 4.54
C TRP A 40 6.34 -7.91 5.30
N VAL A 41 5.92 -8.50 6.43
CA VAL A 41 6.75 -9.48 7.16
C VAL A 41 7.07 -10.69 6.28
N LEU A 42 6.09 -11.23 5.55
CA LEU A 42 6.30 -12.33 4.61
C LEU A 42 7.29 -11.95 3.49
N SER A 43 7.20 -10.72 2.96
CA SER A 43 8.18 -10.21 1.99
C SER A 43 9.61 -10.22 2.54
N PHE A 44 9.80 -9.78 3.78
CA PHE A 44 11.10 -9.84 4.44
C PHE A 44 11.57 -11.28 4.69
N MET A 45 10.68 -12.20 5.07
CA MET A 45 11.06 -13.60 5.32
C MET A 45 11.37 -14.38 4.03
N THR A 46 10.73 -14.04 2.91
CA THR A 46 10.87 -14.76 1.64
C THR A 46 11.97 -14.20 0.75
N VAL A 47 12.11 -12.88 0.66
CA VAL A 47 13.09 -12.19 -0.21
C VAL A 47 14.28 -11.65 0.62
N GLY A 48 14.21 -11.72 1.95
CA GLY A 48 15.26 -11.25 2.85
C GLY A 48 15.27 -9.73 3.00
N TYR A 49 16.46 -9.15 3.17
CA TYR A 49 16.66 -7.71 3.35
C TYR A 49 16.06 -6.86 2.21
N ALA A 50 16.01 -7.42 0.99
CA ALA A 50 15.37 -6.79 -0.15
C ALA A 50 13.88 -6.46 0.10
N GLY A 51 13.16 -7.33 0.82
CA GLY A 51 11.75 -7.11 1.19
C GLY A 51 11.53 -5.94 2.15
N LEU A 52 12.59 -5.53 2.88
CA LEU A 52 12.57 -4.36 3.76
C LEU A 52 13.00 -3.07 3.03
N ILE A 53 14.08 -3.13 2.24
CA ILE A 53 14.69 -1.93 1.63
C ILE A 53 13.82 -1.34 0.51
N VAL A 54 13.13 -2.17 -0.26
CA VAL A 54 12.27 -1.70 -1.37
C VAL A 54 11.15 -0.77 -0.89
N PRO A 55 10.30 -1.15 0.08
CA PRO A 55 9.28 -0.24 0.60
C PRO A 55 9.89 0.98 1.31
N ALA A 56 11.04 0.86 1.97
CA ALA A 56 11.73 2.01 2.55
C ALA A 56 12.15 3.04 1.48
N LEU A 57 12.75 2.59 0.38
CA LEU A 57 13.13 3.45 -0.75
C LEU A 57 11.91 4.07 -1.45
N ALA A 58 10.82 3.31 -1.59
CA ALA A 58 9.57 3.83 -2.13
C ALA A 58 8.98 4.95 -1.25
N LEU A 59 9.03 4.80 0.08
CA LEU A 59 8.60 5.83 1.02
C LEU A 59 9.51 7.07 0.95
N VAL A 60 10.82 6.90 0.77
CA VAL A 60 11.74 8.04 0.57
C VAL A 60 11.38 8.82 -0.70
N ALA A 61 11.14 8.12 -1.82
CA ALA A 61 10.69 8.77 -3.05
C ALA A 61 9.34 9.50 -2.85
N ALA A 62 8.40 8.88 -2.13
CA ALA A 62 7.13 9.51 -1.79
C ALA A 62 7.31 10.77 -0.93
N MET A 63 8.21 10.76 0.05
CA MET A 63 8.54 11.95 0.85
C MET A 63 9.12 13.07 0.00
N PHE A 64 10.01 12.78 -0.95
CA PHE A 64 10.50 13.79 -1.88
C PHE A 64 9.36 14.40 -2.70
N VAL A 65 8.46 13.58 -3.23
CA VAL A 65 7.28 14.07 -3.97
C VAL A 65 6.41 14.98 -3.08
N ILE A 66 6.18 14.59 -1.83
CA ILE A 66 5.40 15.39 -0.86
C ILE A 66 6.08 16.72 -0.58
N LEU A 67 7.37 16.72 -0.25
CA LEU A 67 8.13 17.93 0.05
C LEU A 67 8.18 18.88 -1.14
N ILE A 68 8.38 18.35 -2.34
CA ILE A 68 8.36 19.14 -3.58
C ILE A 68 6.96 19.71 -3.81
N SER A 69 5.90 18.94 -3.58
CA SER A 69 4.51 19.41 -3.75
C SER A 69 4.19 20.56 -2.81
N ILE A 70 4.52 20.40 -1.52
CA ILE A 70 4.36 21.44 -0.49
C ILE A 70 5.15 22.70 -0.88
N THR A 71 6.41 22.54 -1.30
CA THR A 71 7.27 23.67 -1.69
C THR A 71 6.77 24.34 -2.97
N ALA A 72 6.18 23.58 -3.89
CA ALA A 72 5.57 24.09 -5.13
C ALA A 72 4.19 24.74 -4.92
N GLY A 73 3.66 24.78 -3.69
CA GLY A 73 2.37 25.39 -3.37
C GLY A 73 1.15 24.59 -3.88
N ARG A 74 1.31 23.28 -4.07
CA ARG A 74 0.22 22.34 -4.39
C ARG A 74 -0.11 21.48 -3.18
#